data_AF-A0A7C7BSL9-F1
#
_entry.id   AF-A0A7C7BSL9-F1
#
_cell.length_a   1.000
_cell.length_b   1.000
_cell.length_c   1.000
_cell.angle_alpha   90.00
_cell.angle_beta   90.00
_cell.angle_gamma   90.00
#
_symmetry.space_group_name_H-M   'P 1'
#
loop_
_entity.id
_entity.type
_entity.pdbx_description
1 polymer ?
#
loop_
_entity_poly.entity_id
_entity_poly.type
_entity_poly.pdbx_seq_one_letter_code
_entity_poly.pdbx_strand_id
1 'polypeptide(L)' 'MTDPVVAQTSPYKVLLKAGQNYAWCSCGLSAKQPFCDGTHKQTENL' A
#
# COMPACT_ATOMS: atom_id res chain seq x y z
N MET A 1 2.87 13.72 3.80
CA MET A 1 2.87 12.26 4.06
C MET A 1 3.41 12.10 5.46
N THR A 2 2.55 11.77 6.41
CA THR A 2 2.97 11.36 7.76
C THR A 2 3.70 10.02 7.70
N ASP A 3 4.32 9.63 8.82
CA ASP A 3 5.03 8.36 8.90
C ASP A 3 4.14 7.16 8.52
N PRO A 4 4.69 6.13 7.82
CA PRO A 4 3.95 4.93 7.48
C PRO A 4 3.41 4.20 8.71
N VAL A 5 2.25 3.57 8.57
CA VAL A 5 1.65 2.73 9.63
C VAL A 5 1.82 1.25 9.33
N VAL A 6 1.83 0.42 10.38
CA VAL A 6 1.87 -1.03 10.23
C VAL A 6 0.50 -1.53 9.75
N ALA A 7 0.41 -1.93 8.48
CA ALA A 7 -0.82 -2.51 7.92
C ALA A 7 -1.18 -3.86 8.56
N GLN A 8 -0.17 -4.71 8.80
CA GLN A 8 -0.25 -5.95 9.58
C GLN A 8 1.17 -6.45 9.91
N THR A 9 1.30 -7.37 10.88
CA THR A 9 2.59 -7.95 11.32
C THR A 9 3.00 -9.21 10.52
N SER A 10 2.29 -9.52 9.45
CA SER A 10 2.49 -10.70 8.59
C SER A 10 2.62 -10.28 7.11
N PRO A 11 3.28 -11.06 6.24
CA PRO A 11 3.36 -10.72 4.82
C PRO A 11 2.03 -10.97 4.07
N TYR A 12 1.83 -10.28 2.95
CA TYR A 12 0.77 -10.60 1.97
C TYR A 12 1.33 -11.54 0.91
N LYS A 13 0.71 -12.72 0.75
CA LYS A 13 1.02 -13.64 -0.35
C LYS A 13 0.06 -13.35 -1.51
N VAL A 14 0.60 -12.99 -2.67
CA VAL A 14 -0.18 -12.68 -3.88
C VAL A 14 0.41 -13.38 -5.09
N LEU A 15 -0.45 -13.76 -6.04
CA LEU A 15 -0.04 -14.23 -7.35
C LEU A 15 0.11 -13.03 -8.28
N LEU A 16 1.28 -12.88 -8.88
CA LEU A 16 1.58 -11.80 -9.81
C LEU A 16 1.62 -12.32 -11.25
N LYS A 17 1.24 -11.47 -12.19
CA LYS A 17 1.34 -11.72 -13.62
C LYS A 17 2.63 -11.11 -14.17
N ALA A 18 3.39 -11.89 -14.93
CA ALA A 18 4.60 -11.41 -15.58
C ALA A 18 4.30 -10.23 -16.52
N GLY A 19 5.16 -9.20 -16.46
CA GLY A 19 5.03 -7.98 -17.28
C GLY A 19 3.95 -6.99 -16.82
N GLN A 20 3.25 -7.25 -15.71
CA GLN A 20 2.28 -6.32 -15.15
C GLN A 20 2.91 -5.41 -14.10
N ASN A 21 2.61 -4.12 -14.18
CA ASN A 21 2.99 -3.15 -13.15
C ASN A 21 2.00 -3.21 -11.98
N TYR A 22 2.54 -3.17 -10.77
CA TYR A 22 1.78 -3.12 -9.53
C TYR A 22 2.23 -1.91 -8.72
N ALA A 23 1.28 -1.10 -8.26
CA ALA A 23 1.57 -0.02 -7.32
C ALA A 23 1.60 -0.62 -5.91
N TRP A 24 2.77 -0.69 -5.29
CA TRP A 24 2.91 -1.19 -3.91
C TRP A 24 2.53 -0.10 -2.90
N CYS A 25 1.82 -0.48 -1.83
CA CYS A 25 1.48 0.46 -0.75
C CYS A 25 2.68 0.66 0.18
N SER A 26 3.21 1.89 0.24
CA SER A 26 4.30 2.26 1.14
C SER A 26 3.87 3.01 2.40
N CYS A 27 2.64 3.55 2.45
CA CYS A 27 2.14 4.31 3.60
C CYS A 27 1.44 3.46 4.66
N GLY A 28 1.08 2.21 4.34
CA GLY A 28 0.35 1.32 5.24
C GLY A 28 -1.17 1.55 5.33
N LEU A 29 -1.69 2.63 4.75
CA LEU A 29 -3.09 3.07 4.92
C LEU A 29 -4.07 2.48 3.88
N SER A 30 -3.60 1.75 2.88
CA SER A 30 -4.49 1.23 1.85
C SER A 30 -5.49 0.21 2.40
N ALA A 31 -6.74 0.28 1.93
CA ALA A 31 -7.75 -0.75 2.12
C ALA A 31 -7.59 -1.94 1.14
N LYS A 32 -6.67 -1.84 0.16
CA LYS A 32 -6.39 -2.84 -0.88
C LYS A 32 -4.98 -3.42 -0.79
N GLN A 33 -4.45 -3.55 0.44
CA GLN A 33 -3.14 -4.15 0.68
C GLN A 33 -2.96 -5.50 -0.06
N PRO A 34 -1.77 -5.78 -0.61
CA PRO A 34 -0.52 -5.02 -0.49
C PRO A 34 -0.37 -3.86 -1.50
N PHE A 35 -1.42 -3.55 -2.26
CA PHE A 35 -1.34 -2.59 -3.36
C PHE A 35 -1.87 -1.22 -2.94
N CYS A 36 -1.40 -0.18 -3.62
CA CYS A 36 -1.83 1.19 -3.41
C CYS A 36 -3.23 1.43 -3.98
N ASP A 37 -4.06 2.15 -3.23
CA ASP A 37 -5.39 2.61 -3.65
C ASP A 37 -5.55 4.14 -3.68
N GLY A 38 -4.46 4.88 -3.43
CA GLY A 38 -4.44 6.34 -3.42
C GLY A 38 -4.69 7.00 -2.06
N THR A 39 -4.98 6.23 -1.00
CA THR A 39 -5.25 6.78 0.35
C THR A 39 -4.11 7.65 0.88
N HIS A 40 -2.87 7.41 0.45
CA HIS A 40 -1.69 8.20 0.82
C HIS A 40 -1.83 9.71 0.56
N LYS A 41 -2.62 10.11 -0.45
CA LYS A 41 -2.84 11.52 -0.80
C LYS A 41 -3.68 12.26 0.23
N GLN A 42 -4.56 11.56 0.95
CA GLN A 42 -5.39 12.17 1.99
C GLN A 42 -4.58 12.52 3.24
N THR A 43 -3.45 11.85 3.43
CA THR A 43 -2.47 12.11 4.50
C THR A 43 -1.29 12.97 4.03
N GLU A 44 -1.36 13.57 2.84
CA GLU A 44 -0.29 14.43 2.35
C GLU A 44 -0.26 15.81 3.02
N ASN A 45 -1.39 16.28 3.56
CA ASN A 45 -1.58 17.64 4.08
C ASN A 45 -2.05 17.71 5.55
N LEU A 46 -1.71 16.71 6.37
CA LEU A 46 -1.79 16.79 7.83
C LEU A 46 -0.38 16.84 8.41
#